data_AF-A0A522DNQ1-F1
#
_entry.id   AF-A0A522DNQ1-F1
#
_cell.length_a   1.000
_cell.length_b   1.000
_cell.length_c   1.000
_cell.angle_alpha   90.00
_cell.angle_beta   90.00
_cell.angle_gamma   90.00
#
_symmetry.space_group_name_H-M   'P 1'
#
loop_
_entity.id
_entity.type
_entity.pdbx_description
1 polymer ?
#
loop_
_entity_poly.entity_id
_entity_poly.type
_entity_poly.pdbx_seq_one_letter_code
_entity_poly.pdbx_strand_id
1 'polypeptide(L)' 'MEINKQYIVNEANQRVAVQLDIATFEKIENVLENYALAKLMVEDDSESLNLEEAKEYYTGLDKV' A
#
# COMPACT_ATOMS: atom_id res chain seq x y z
N MET A 1 17.37 -6.79 -5.69
CA MET A 1 17.06 -6.89 -4.26
C MET A 1 16.97 -8.36 -3.93
N GLU A 2 17.81 -8.84 -3.02
CA GLU A 2 17.68 -10.21 -2.51
C GLU A 2 16.69 -10.21 -1.35
N ILE A 3 15.66 -11.06 -1.42
CA ILE A 3 14.65 -11.20 -0.38
C ILE A 3 15.01 -12.43 0.44
N ASN A 4 15.56 -12.19 1.63
CA ASN A 4 15.90 -13.23 2.60
C ASN A 4 14.62 -13.72 3.27
N LYS A 5 14.06 -14.82 2.75
CA LYS A 5 12.80 -15.39 3.22
C LYS A 5 13.01 -16.75 3.87
N GLN A 6 12.30 -16.97 4.96
CA GLN A 6 12.15 -18.27 5.59
C GLN A 6 10.70 -18.75 5.45
N TYR A 7 10.50 -20.06 5.42
CA TYR A 7 9.17 -20.65 5.33
C TYR A 7 8.81 -21.32 6.64
N ILE A 8 7.60 -21.05 7.12
CA ILE A 8 6.97 -21.82 8.20
C ILE A 8 6.20 -22.95 7.53
N VAL A 9 6.46 -24.19 7.94
CA VAL A 9 5.81 -25.40 7.41
C VAL A 9 4.92 -26.04 8.46
N ASN A 10 3.83 -26.68 8.02
CA ASN A 10 2.97 -27.51 8.88
C ASN A 10 3.50 -28.95 9.00
N GLU A 11 2.78 -29.81 9.73
CA GLU A 11 3.13 -31.22 9.95
C GLU A 11 3.22 -32.06 8.66
N ALA A 12 2.48 -31.66 7.62
CA ALA A 12 2.54 -32.29 6.29
C ALA A 12 3.67 -31.73 5.40
N ASN A 13 4.60 -30.95 5.99
CA ASN A 13 5.69 -30.27 5.30
C ASN A 13 5.23 -29.27 4.23
N GLN A 14 4.02 -28.73 4.37
CA GLN A 14 3.46 -27.72 3.47
C GLN A 14 3.78 -26.32 4.00
N ARG A 15 4.20 -25.42 3.11
CA ARG A 15 4.48 -24.02 3.46
C ARG A 15 3.18 -23.29 3.74
N VAL A 16 3.04 -22.73 4.94
CA VAL A 16 1.83 -22.03 5.40
C VAL A 16 2.05 -20.55 5.65
N ALA A 17 3.29 -20.12 5.87
CA ALA A 17 3.63 -18.71 6.00
C ALA A 17 5.07 -18.45 5.53
N VAL A 18 5.35 -17.17 5.26
CA VAL A 18 6.68 -16.66 4.96
C VAL A 18 7.08 -15.71 6.09
N GLN A 19 8.26 -15.91 6.63
CA GLN A 19 8.88 -14.98 7.56
C GLN A 19 9.91 -14.13 6.80
N LEU A 20 9.81 -12.82 6.99
CA LEU A 20 10.69 -11.80 6.43
C LEU A 20 11.14 -10.89 7.57
N ASP A 21 12.30 -10.23 7.41
CA ASP A 21 12.59 -9.07 8.23
C ASP A 21 11.59 -7.95 7.94
N ILE A 22 11.28 -7.15 8.97
CA ILE A 22 10.22 -6.16 8.90
C ILE A 22 10.49 -5.10 7.81
N ALA A 23 11.75 -4.69 7.63
CA ALA A 23 12.11 -3.69 6.63
C ALA A 23 11.90 -4.20 5.20
N THR A 24 12.19 -5.49 4.95
CA THR A 24 11.88 -6.14 3.67
C THR A 24 10.38 -6.21 3.43
N PHE A 25 9.58 -6.56 4.44
CA PHE A 25 8.11 -6.57 4.33
C PHE A 25 7.57 -5.18 4.01
N GLU A 26 7.93 -4.17 4.80
CA GLU A 26 7.50 -2.78 4.60
C GLU A 26 7.91 -2.25 3.22
N LYS A 27 9.09 -2.62 2.72
CA LYS A 27 9.51 -2.22 1.37
C LYS A 27 8.63 -2.86 0.28
N ILE A 28 8.20 -4.10 0.47
CA ILE A 28 7.27 -4.77 -0.46
C ILE A 28 5.92 -4.05 -0.44
N GLU A 29 5.34 -3.83 0.75
CA GLU A 29 4.07 -3.11 0.91
C GLU A 29 4.13 -1.72 0.27
N ASN A 30 5.14 -0.92 0.61
CA ASN A 30 5.31 0.42 0.06
C ASN A 30 5.36 0.43 -1.48
N VAL A 31 6.02 -0.54 -2.09
CA VAL A 31 6.09 -0.61 -3.57
C VAL A 31 4.72 -0.96 -4.16
N LEU A 32 4.01 -1.92 -3.56
CA LEU A 32 2.69 -2.34 -4.02
C LEU A 32 1.64 -1.23 -3.84
N GLU A 33 1.61 -0.60 -2.67
CA GLU A 33 0.68 0.49 -2.35
C GLU A 33 0.95 1.72 -3.23
N ASN A 34 2.21 2.13 -3.39
CA ASN A 34 2.53 3.27 -4.26
C ASN A 34 2.15 3.00 -5.72
N TYR A 35 2.36 1.77 -6.21
CA TYR A 35 1.96 1.42 -7.56
C TYR A 35 0.42 1.44 -7.73
N ALA A 36 -0.31 0.84 -6.78
CA ALA A 36 -1.77 0.83 -6.81
C ALA A 36 -2.34 2.24 -6.70
N LEU A 37 -1.83 3.07 -5.78
CA LEU A 37 -2.24 4.46 -5.62
C LEU A 37 -1.98 5.27 -6.89
N ALA A 38 -0.79 5.15 -7.48
CA ALA A 38 -0.47 5.84 -8.72
C ALA A 38 -1.42 5.44 -9.86
N LYS A 39 -1.82 4.17 -9.93
CA LYS A 39 -2.83 3.72 -10.90
C LYS A 39 -4.20 4.32 -10.63
N LEU A 40 -4.66 4.31 -9.38
CA LEU A 40 -5.93 4.93 -9.00
C LEU A 40 -5.96 6.42 -9.33
N MET A 41 -4.87 7.14 -9.09
CA MET A 41 -4.75 8.57 -9.42
C MET A 41 -4.75 8.84 -10.93
N VAL A 42 -4.31 7.90 -11.75
CA VAL A 42 -4.31 8.03 -13.22
C VAL A 42 -5.67 7.67 -13.81
N GLU A 43 -6.40 6.75 -13.18
CA GLU A 43 -7.76 6.37 -13.57
C GLU A 43 -8.82 7.36 -13.08
N ASP A 44 -8.46 8.25 -12.14
CA ASP A 44 -9.33 9.32 -11.68
C ASP A 44 -9.35 10.47 -12.69
N ASP A 45 -10.48 10.63 -13.36
CA ASP A 45 -10.74 11.72 -14.31
C ASP A 45 -11.19 13.01 -13.61
N SER A 46 -11.18 13.06 -12.27
CA SER A 46 -11.58 14.25 -11.52
C SER A 46 -10.63 15.43 -11.75
N GLU A 47 -11.17 16.65 -11.76
CA GLU A 47 -10.34 17.85 -11.86
C GLU A 47 -9.52 18.04 -10.58
N SER A 48 -8.24 18.34 -10.74
CA SER A 48 -7.37 18.66 -9.62
C SER A 48 -7.76 20.01 -9.02
N LEU A 49 -8.10 20.00 -7.72
CA LEU A 49 -8.38 21.22 -6.97
C LEU A 49 -7.09 22.00 -6.68
N ASN A 50 -7.17 23.32 -6.75
CA ASN A 50 -6.10 24.16 -6.22
C ASN A 50 -6.12 24.15 -4.67
N LEU A 51 -5.11 24.75 -4.05
CA LEU A 51 -4.95 24.70 -2.59
C LEU A 51 -6.13 25.30 -1.82
N GLU A 52 -6.77 26.35 -2.33
CA GLU A 52 -7.90 27.01 -1.69
C GLU A 52 -9.16 26.14 -1.79
N GLU A 53 -9.47 25.66 -3.00
CA GLU A 53 -10.59 24.74 -3.27
C GLU A 53 -10.46 23.44 -2.47
N ALA A 54 -9.26 22.87 -2.40
CA ALA A 54 -8.99 21.64 -1.65
C ALA A 54 -9.24 21.83 -0.15
N LYS A 55 -8.88 22.99 0.41
CA LYS A 55 -9.14 23.31 1.83
C LYS A 55 -10.63 23.48 2.08
N GLU A 56 -11.34 24.21 1.23
CA GLU A 56 -12.79 24.41 1.36
C GLU A 56 -13.53 23.08 1.29
N TYR A 57 -13.23 22.26 0.27
CA TYR A 57 -13.77 20.91 0.11
C TYR A 57 -13.52 20.04 1.35
N TYR A 58 -12.27 19.99 1.83
CA TYR A 58 -11.91 19.19 3.01
C TYR A 58 -12.67 19.61 4.28
N THR A 59 -13.02 20.89 4.41
CA THR A 59 -13.74 21.41 5.58
C THR A 59 -15.19 20.90 5.64
N GLY A 60 -15.79 20.63 4.47
CA GLY A 60 -17.17 20.15 4.33
C GLY A 60 -17.33 18.62 4.40
N LEU A 61 -16.24 17.86 4.49
CA LEU A 61 -16.30 16.41 4.64
C LEU A 61 -16.68 16.02 6.07
N ASP A 62 -17.54 15.01 6.21
CA ASP A 62 -17.80 14.38 7.51
C ASP A 62 -16.50 13.81 8.06
N LYS A 63 -16.12 14.27 9.25
CA LYS A 63 -14.93 13.82 9.94
C LYS A 63 -15.29 12.56 10.71
N VAL A 64 -14.74 11.43 10.27
CA VAL A 64 -14.83 10.13 10.95
C VAL A 64 -13.94 10.11 12.18
#